data_AF-A0A3S0D5J5-F1
#
_entry.id   AF-A0A3S0D5J5-F1
#
_cell.length_a   1.000
_cell.length_b   1.000
_cell.length_c   1.000
_cell.angle_alpha   90.00
_cell.angle_beta   90.00
_cell.angle_gamma   90.00
#
_symmetry.space_group_name_H-M   'P 1'
#
loop_
_entity.id
_entity.type
_entity.pdbx_description
1 polymer ?
#
loop_
_entity_poly.entity_id
_entity_poly.type
_entity_poly.pdbx_seq_one_letter_code
_entity_poly.pdbx_strand_id
1 'polypeptide(L)'
;MLFHPNRTEQLARIAGRLDAATAPTAPILGAVLQSAERAKIAGQGRPASHIERLIACGAWTDAALGLLEICIPRWQIARLIYDGGEWNCKLSPRCEWPEWLDQVIETHHTDLAIAILRAVVEAIRQEDEEQAVTGSAVRPPVDGEILISCDNFG
;
A
#
# COMPACT_ATOMS: atom_id res chain seq x y z
N MET A 1 12.56 -9.16 13.70
CA MET A 1 11.17 -9.21 13.19
C MET A 1 11.23 -9.83 11.80
N LEU A 2 10.42 -10.86 11.53
CA LEU A 2 10.54 -11.65 10.31
C LEU A 2 9.87 -10.91 9.15
N PHE A 3 10.67 -10.29 8.29
CA PHE A 3 10.36 -10.31 6.85
C PHE A 3 10.07 -11.77 6.55
N HIS A 4 8.81 -12.10 6.31
CA HIS A 4 8.51 -13.41 5.78
C HIS A 4 8.93 -13.29 4.32
N PRO A 5 10.03 -13.91 3.85
CA PRO A 5 10.44 -13.84 2.44
C PRO A 5 9.27 -14.20 1.50
N ASN A 6 8.37 -15.05 1.99
CA ASN A 6 7.10 -15.39 1.35
C ASN A 6 6.21 -14.18 1.01
N ARG A 7 6.15 -13.14 1.84
CA ARG A 7 5.30 -11.96 1.64
C ARG A 7 5.84 -11.05 0.53
N THR A 8 7.14 -10.75 0.53
CA THR A 8 7.78 -9.97 -0.53
C THR A 8 7.65 -10.69 -1.88
N GLU A 9 7.88 -12.01 -1.90
CA GLU A 9 7.65 -12.85 -3.08
C GLU A 9 6.18 -12.87 -3.51
N GLN A 10 5.25 -12.95 -2.56
CA GLN A 10 3.81 -12.90 -2.83
C GLN A 10 3.41 -11.56 -3.47
N LEU A 11 3.87 -10.43 -2.93
CA LEU A 11 3.60 -9.10 -3.49
C LEU A 11 4.22 -8.94 -4.87
N ALA A 12 5.45 -9.42 -5.08
CA ALA A 12 6.08 -9.45 -6.40
C ALA A 12 5.28 -10.28 -7.42
N ARG A 13 4.76 -11.44 -7.00
CA ARG A 13 3.91 -12.29 -7.84
C ARG A 13 2.58 -11.61 -8.17
N ILE A 14 1.99 -10.88 -7.23
CA ILE A 14 0.75 -10.11 -7.46
C ILE A 14 1.04 -8.97 -8.44
N ALA A 15 2.13 -8.22 -8.26
CA ALA A 15 2.54 -7.16 -9.17
C ALA A 15 2.71 -7.67 -10.61
N GLY A 16 3.46 -8.76 -10.81
CA GLY A 16 3.62 -9.35 -12.14
C GLY A 16 2.31 -9.85 -12.77
N ARG A 17 1.33 -10.28 -11.95
CA ARG A 17 -0.02 -10.62 -12.46
C ARG A 17 -0.82 -9.38 -12.86
N LEU A 18 -0.67 -8.26 -12.15
CA LEU A 18 -1.31 -6.99 -12.49
C LEU A 18 -0.72 -6.41 -13.78
N ASP A 19 0.61 -6.49 -13.95
CA ASP A 19 1.29 -6.01 -15.17
C ASP A 19 0.88 -6.79 -16.42
N ALA A 20 0.60 -8.09 -16.27
CA ALA A 20 0.15 -8.95 -17.37
C ALA A 20 -1.37 -8.96 -17.58
N ALA A 21 -2.15 -8.34 -16.71
CA ALA A 21 -3.61 -8.38 -16.76
C ALA A 21 -4.15 -7.33 -17.75
N THR A 22 -5.03 -7.74 -18.65
CA THR A 22 -5.75 -6.79 -19.52
C THR A 22 -7.06 -6.29 -18.91
N ALA A 23 -7.58 -6.98 -17.89
CA ALA A 23 -8.83 -6.65 -17.21
C ALA A 23 -8.83 -7.16 -15.76
N PRO A 24 -9.56 -6.50 -14.84
CA PRO A 24 -9.67 -6.92 -13.46
C PRO A 24 -10.43 -8.24 -13.37
N THR A 25 -9.99 -9.09 -12.43
CA THR A 25 -10.62 -10.38 -12.18
C THR A 25 -10.70 -10.64 -10.67
N ALA A 26 -11.74 -11.36 -10.24
CA ALA A 26 -11.89 -11.73 -8.84
C ALA A 26 -10.64 -12.41 -8.23
N PRO A 27 -9.94 -13.33 -8.91
CA PRO A 27 -8.70 -13.92 -8.39
C PRO A 27 -7.54 -12.95 -8.22
N ILE A 28 -7.49 -11.85 -8.97
CA ILE A 28 -6.46 -10.81 -8.80
C ILE A 28 -6.79 -9.97 -7.56
N LEU A 29 -8.01 -9.46 -7.46
CA LEU A 29 -8.43 -8.64 -6.31
C LEU A 29 -8.40 -9.43 -4.99
N GLY A 30 -8.85 -10.69 -5.01
CA GLY A 30 -8.80 -11.58 -3.85
C GLY A 30 -7.37 -11.85 -3.37
N ALA A 31 -6.40 -11.92 -4.27
CA ALA A 31 -5.00 -12.08 -3.89
C ALA A 31 -4.43 -10.82 -3.22
N VAL A 32 -4.83 -9.63 -3.68
CA VAL A 32 -4.49 -8.36 -3.03
C VAL A 32 -5.12 -8.28 -1.64
N LEU A 33 -6.42 -8.60 -1.52
CA LEU A 33 -7.12 -8.66 -0.22
C LEU A 33 -6.41 -9.57 0.79
N GLN A 34 -6.11 -10.81 0.38
CA GLN A 34 -5.41 -11.78 1.25
C GLN A 34 -4.01 -11.30 1.65
N SER A 35 -3.29 -10.59 0.77
CA SER A 35 -1.99 -10.02 1.10
C SER A 35 -2.08 -8.94 2.18
N ALA A 36 -3.18 -8.18 2.19
CA ALA A 36 -3.44 -7.12 3.15
C ALA A 36 -3.93 -7.64 4.51
N GLU A 37 -4.79 -8.66 4.53
CA GLU A 37 -5.19 -9.33 5.77
C GLU A 37 -3.99 -9.91 6.52
N ARG A 38 -3.03 -10.48 5.79
CA ARG A 38 -1.76 -10.95 6.36
C ARG A 38 -0.89 -9.81 6.92
N ALA A 39 -1.12 -8.56 6.49
CA ALA A 39 -0.45 -7.36 7.01
C ALA A 39 -1.09 -6.89 8.32
N LYS A 40 -2.42 -7.02 8.41
CA LYS A 40 -3.22 -6.48 9.49
C LYS A 40 -3.51 -7.52 10.58
N ILE A 41 -2.58 -7.65 11.53
CA ILE A 41 -2.90 -8.17 12.87
C ILE A 41 -3.41 -7.04 13.81
N ALA A 42 -3.50 -5.79 13.33
CA ALA A 42 -4.00 -4.68 14.12
C ALA A 42 -4.96 -3.76 13.33
N GLY A 43 -6.23 -3.75 13.74
CA GLY A 43 -7.05 -2.52 13.71
C GLY A 43 -7.86 -2.17 12.44
N GLN A 44 -9.19 -2.22 12.64
CA GLN A 44 -10.34 -1.58 11.98
C GLN A 44 -10.14 -0.88 10.62
N GLY A 45 -10.61 -1.55 9.56
CA GLY A 45 -11.04 -0.95 8.29
C GLY A 45 -12.46 -1.43 7.94
N ARG A 46 -13.01 -1.08 6.75
CA ARG A 46 -14.26 -1.71 6.27
C ARG A 46 -14.16 -3.23 6.42
N PRO A 47 -15.23 -3.95 6.79
CA PRO A 47 -15.12 -5.39 6.98
C PRO A 47 -14.73 -6.02 5.64
N ALA A 48 -13.74 -6.93 5.66
CA ALA A 48 -13.27 -7.64 4.45
C ALA A 48 -14.43 -8.25 3.65
N SER A 49 -15.50 -8.68 4.33
CA SER A 49 -16.76 -9.16 3.75
C SER A 49 -17.46 -8.18 2.81
N HIS A 50 -17.31 -6.87 3.01
CA HIS A 50 -17.85 -5.88 2.08
C HIS A 50 -17.06 -5.87 0.77
N ILE A 51 -15.73 -5.95 0.83
CA ILE A 51 -14.87 -6.02 -0.36
C ILE A 51 -15.10 -7.33 -1.10
N GLU A 52 -15.20 -8.45 -0.38
CA GLU A 52 -15.55 -9.75 -0.98
C GLU A 52 -16.86 -9.69 -1.76
N ARG A 53 -17.88 -8.97 -1.23
CA ARG A 53 -19.15 -8.77 -1.94
C ARG A 53 -18.99 -7.90 -3.19
N LEU A 54 -18.20 -6.82 -3.12
CA LEU A 54 -17.92 -5.99 -4.30
C LEU A 54 -17.20 -6.81 -5.39
N ILE A 55 -16.23 -7.63 -4.98
CA ILE A 55 -15.54 -8.59 -5.86
C ILE A 55 -16.54 -9.58 -6.48
N ALA A 56 -17.44 -10.16 -5.68
CA ALA A 56 -18.42 -11.12 -6.16
C ALA A 56 -19.41 -10.52 -7.17
N CYS A 57 -19.76 -9.24 -7.02
CA CYS A 57 -20.65 -8.53 -7.94
C CYS A 57 -19.93 -7.90 -9.14
N GLY A 58 -18.61 -8.03 -9.25
CA GLY A 58 -17.83 -7.43 -10.34
C GLY A 58 -17.67 -5.91 -10.24
N ALA A 59 -17.89 -5.33 -9.06
CA ALA A 59 -17.68 -3.90 -8.79
C ALA A 59 -16.19 -3.62 -8.57
N TRP A 60 -15.40 -3.78 -9.64
CA TRP A 60 -13.93 -3.82 -9.56
C TRP A 60 -13.31 -2.52 -9.06
N THR A 61 -13.80 -1.37 -9.55
CA THR A 61 -13.29 -0.06 -9.13
C THR A 61 -13.62 0.19 -7.65
N ASP A 62 -14.86 -0.07 -7.22
CA ASP A 62 -15.26 0.09 -5.82
C ASP A 62 -14.47 -0.86 -4.90
N ALA A 63 -14.23 -2.10 -5.36
CA ALA A 63 -13.40 -3.06 -4.63
C ALA A 63 -11.94 -2.59 -4.52
N ALA A 64 -11.36 -2.03 -5.59
CA ALA A 64 -10.01 -1.48 -5.58
C ALA A 64 -9.87 -0.27 -4.65
N LEU A 65 -10.86 0.63 -4.64
CA LEU A 65 -10.93 1.76 -3.70
C LEU A 65 -11.10 1.30 -2.25
N GLY A 66 -11.98 0.31 -2.01
CA GLY A 66 -12.12 -0.30 -0.69
C GLY A 66 -10.82 -0.96 -0.21
N LEU A 67 -10.09 -1.61 -1.13
CA LEU A 67 -8.77 -2.16 -0.83
C LEU A 67 -7.77 -1.06 -0.47
N LEU A 68 -7.73 0.07 -1.19
CA LEU A 68 -6.88 1.21 -0.80
C LEU A 68 -7.17 1.66 0.63
N GLU A 69 -8.44 1.91 0.97
CA GLU A 69 -8.85 2.35 2.30
C GLU A 69 -8.42 1.39 3.42
N ILE A 70 -8.48 0.08 3.16
CA ILE A 70 -8.06 -0.92 4.15
C ILE A 70 -6.55 -1.08 4.12
N CYS A 71 -5.94 -1.41 2.99
CA CYS A 71 -4.57 -1.88 2.94
C CYS A 71 -3.56 -0.82 3.37
N ILE A 72 -3.79 0.43 2.96
CA ILE A 72 -2.82 1.51 3.04
C ILE A 72 -3.48 2.80 3.55
N PRO A 73 -3.98 2.81 4.81
CA PRO A 73 -4.83 3.90 5.31
C PRO A 73 -4.14 5.26 5.39
N ARG A 74 -2.80 5.28 5.32
CA ARG A 74 -2.01 6.51 5.28
C ARG A 74 -1.95 7.13 3.88
N TRP A 75 -2.21 6.34 2.85
CA TRP A 75 -2.13 6.75 1.44
C TRP A 75 -3.48 7.21 0.92
N GLN A 76 -3.45 8.21 0.04
CA GLN A 76 -4.61 8.78 -0.61
C GLN A 76 -4.36 8.92 -2.11
N ILE A 77 -5.43 8.91 -2.90
CA ILE A 77 -5.36 9.23 -4.32
C ILE A 77 -5.11 10.73 -4.46
N ALA A 78 -3.91 11.11 -4.87
CA ALA A 78 -3.55 12.49 -5.18
C ALA A 78 -3.99 12.89 -6.60
N ARG A 79 -4.00 11.92 -7.53
CA ARG A 79 -4.43 12.14 -8.91
C ARG A 79 -4.98 10.87 -9.52
N LEU A 80 -6.06 11.03 -10.27
CA LEU A 80 -6.59 9.99 -11.15
C LEU A 80 -7.02 10.63 -12.46
N ILE A 81 -6.22 10.45 -13.51
CA ILE A 81 -6.48 11.07 -14.82
C ILE A 81 -6.43 10.01 -15.92
N TYR A 82 -7.25 10.20 -16.95
CA TYR A 82 -7.16 9.40 -18.17
C TYR A 82 -6.40 10.21 -19.22
N ASP A 83 -5.26 9.69 -19.67
CA ASP A 83 -4.40 10.34 -20.66
C ASP A 83 -3.73 9.29 -21.56
N GLY A 84 -3.59 9.59 -22.84
CA GLY A 84 -2.89 8.71 -23.79
C GLY A 84 -3.49 7.31 -23.98
N GLY A 85 -4.76 7.08 -23.59
CA GLY A 85 -5.40 5.76 -23.63
C GLY A 85 -5.32 4.97 -22.31
N GLU A 86 -4.70 5.52 -21.28
CA GLU A 86 -4.48 4.86 -20.00
C GLU A 86 -4.93 5.73 -18.82
N TRP A 87 -5.35 5.07 -17.74
CA TRP A 87 -5.55 5.69 -16.45
C TRP A 87 -4.20 5.81 -15.75
N ASN A 88 -3.85 7.02 -15.34
CA ASN A 88 -2.70 7.30 -14.47
C ASN A 88 -3.21 7.54 -13.05
N CYS A 89 -2.77 6.70 -12.12
CA CYS A 89 -3.09 6.73 -10.71
C CYS A 89 -1.87 7.17 -9.91
N LYS A 90 -2.01 8.26 -9.17
CA LYS A 90 -0.98 8.79 -8.27
C LYS A 90 -1.45 8.65 -6.83
N LEU A 91 -0.67 7.97 -6.00
CA LEU A 91 -0.87 7.91 -4.56
C LEU A 91 0.17 8.75 -3.82
N SER A 92 -0.26 9.30 -2.70
CA SER A 92 0.57 10.08 -1.77
C SER A 92 0.13 9.81 -0.32
N PRO A 93 1.07 9.69 0.63
CA PRO A 93 0.77 9.60 2.05
C PRO A 93 0.36 10.96 2.66
N ARG A 94 0.62 12.09 1.98
CA ARG A 94 0.24 13.44 2.42
C ARG A 94 -0.04 14.36 1.24
N CYS A 95 -1.29 14.36 0.78
CA CYS A 95 -1.73 15.15 -0.38
C CYS A 95 -1.53 16.68 -0.25
N GLU A 96 -1.26 17.20 0.96
CA GLU A 96 -1.04 18.63 1.23
C GLU A 96 0.43 19.09 1.03
N TRP A 97 1.36 18.18 0.74
CA TRP A 97 2.78 18.52 0.61
C TRP A 97 3.15 18.81 -0.86
N PRO A 98 4.12 19.72 -1.10
CA PRO A 98 4.68 19.92 -2.43
C PRO A 98 5.30 18.63 -2.98
N GLU A 99 5.20 18.43 -4.30
CA GLU A 99 5.64 17.20 -4.99
C GLU A 99 7.11 16.81 -4.79
N TRP A 100 7.98 17.77 -4.44
CA TRP A 100 9.41 17.55 -4.20
C TRP A 100 9.71 16.98 -2.80
N LEU A 101 8.72 16.97 -1.91
CA LEU A 101 8.83 16.51 -0.52
C LEU A 101 7.94 15.31 -0.22
N ASP A 102 7.03 14.99 -1.14
CA ASP A 102 6.02 13.98 -0.96
C ASP A 102 6.49 12.65 -1.57
N GLN A 103 6.27 11.57 -0.83
CA GLN A 103 6.59 10.25 -1.33
C GLN A 103 5.46 9.83 -2.25
N VAL A 104 5.77 9.62 -3.52
CA VAL A 104 4.76 9.45 -4.55
C VAL A 104 4.89 8.07 -5.18
N ILE A 105 3.75 7.44 -5.38
CA ILE A 105 3.62 6.27 -6.23
C ILE A 105 2.80 6.67 -7.44
N GLU A 106 3.31 6.39 -8.64
CA GLU A 106 2.61 6.63 -9.89
C GLU A 106 2.56 5.34 -10.70
N THR A 107 1.36 4.94 -11.06
CA THR A 107 1.09 3.76 -11.89
C THR A 107 0.14 4.13 -13.02
N HIS A 108 0.16 3.35 -14.09
CA HIS A 108 -0.74 3.54 -15.22
C HIS A 108 -1.34 2.21 -15.66
N HIS A 109 -2.54 2.21 -16.23
CA HIS A 109 -3.07 1.04 -16.90
C HIS A 109 -4.27 1.41 -17.77
N THR A 110 -4.51 0.70 -18.86
CA THR A 110 -5.70 0.90 -19.72
C THR A 110 -7.02 0.73 -18.97
N ASP A 111 -7.07 -0.19 -18.01
CA ASP A 111 -8.16 -0.39 -17.05
C ASP A 111 -7.94 0.35 -15.73
N LEU A 112 -8.94 1.12 -15.29
CA LEU A 112 -8.92 1.94 -14.08
C LEU A 112 -8.67 1.14 -12.80
N ALA A 113 -9.37 0.02 -12.62
CA ALA A 113 -9.26 -0.77 -11.39
C ALA A 113 -7.85 -1.38 -11.28
N ILE A 114 -7.27 -1.83 -12.39
CA ILE A 114 -5.88 -2.31 -12.40
C ILE A 114 -4.91 -1.16 -12.08
N ALA A 115 -5.09 0.04 -12.65
CA ALA A 115 -4.22 1.17 -12.34
C ALA A 115 -4.18 1.45 -10.82
N ILE A 116 -5.36 1.48 -10.17
CA ILE A 116 -5.49 1.63 -8.72
C ILE A 116 -4.80 0.47 -7.98
N LEU A 117 -5.06 -0.78 -8.38
CA LEU A 117 -4.48 -1.96 -7.70
C LEU A 117 -2.95 -2.02 -7.82
N ARG A 118 -2.37 -1.62 -8.96
CA ARG A 118 -0.92 -1.49 -9.13
C ARG A 118 -0.37 -0.52 -8.08
N ALA A 119 -1.00 0.64 -7.91
CA ALA A 119 -0.56 1.63 -6.94
C ALA A 119 -0.72 1.13 -5.49
N VAL A 120 -1.82 0.41 -5.19
CA VAL A 120 -2.03 -0.18 -3.87
C VAL A 120 -0.94 -1.19 -3.53
N VAL A 121 -0.59 -2.09 -4.45
CA VAL A 121 0.44 -3.11 -4.22
C VAL A 121 1.81 -2.46 -4.01
N GLU A 122 2.15 -1.43 -4.78
CA GLU A 122 3.41 -0.71 -4.61
C GLU A 122 3.46 0.02 -3.26
N ALA A 123 2.36 0.63 -2.82
CA ALA A 123 2.30 1.29 -1.52
C ALA A 123 2.46 0.30 -0.36
N ILE A 124 1.88 -0.91 -0.46
CA ILE A 124 2.08 -1.97 0.53
C ILE A 124 3.57 -2.37 0.58
N ARG A 125 4.22 -2.54 -0.58
CA ARG A 125 5.65 -2.90 -0.64
C ARG A 125 6.50 -1.82 0.02
N GLN A 126 6.21 -0.55 -0.24
CA GLN A 126 6.94 0.56 0.32
C GLN A 126 6.76 0.68 1.84
N GLU A 127 5.54 0.50 2.36
CA GLU A 127 5.30 0.47 3.82
C GLU A 127 6.00 -0.73 4.49
N ASP A 128 6.03 -1.90 3.86
CA ASP A 128 6.77 -3.07 4.35
C ASP A 128 8.29 -2.79 4.40
N GLU A 129 8.85 -2.12 3.39
CA GLU A 129 10.25 -1.72 3.33
C GLU A 129 10.61 -0.67 4.40
N GLU A 130 9.77 0.34 4.61
CA GLU A 130 9.95 1.35 5.66
C GLU A 130 9.91 0.74 7.08
N GLN A 131 9.02 -0.23 7.29
CA GLN A 131 8.99 -1.01 8.54
C GLN A 131 10.25 -1.86 8.71
N ALA A 132 10.89 -2.31 7.62
CA ALA A 132 12.16 -3.04 7.66
C ALA A 132 13.27 -2.21 8.26
N VAL A 133 13.42 -1.00 7.73
CA VAL A 133 14.51 -0.09 8.07
C VAL A 133 14.36 0.38 9.51
N THR A 134 13.14 0.73 9.92
CA THR A 134 12.84 1.18 11.30
C THR A 134 12.94 0.05 12.33
N GLY A 135 12.52 -1.17 11.99
CA GLY A 135 12.67 -2.36 12.84
C GLY A 135 14.11 -2.88 12.93
N SER A 136 14.97 -2.49 11.99
CA SER A 136 16.40 -2.83 11.92
C SER A 136 17.31 -1.74 12.49
N ALA A 137 16.79 -0.86 13.35
CA ALA A 137 17.64 -0.05 14.23
C ALA A 137 18.27 -0.97 15.29
N VAL A 138 19.40 -1.59 14.93
CA VAL A 138 20.32 -2.20 15.88
C VAL A 138 20.66 -1.13 16.91
N ARG A 139 20.22 -1.31 18.17
CA ARG A 139 20.75 -0.52 19.28
C ARG A 139 22.27 -0.73 19.28
N PRO A 140 23.13 0.29 19.15
CA PRO A 140 24.51 0.12 19.56
C PRO A 140 24.50 -0.31 21.04
N PRO A 141 25.39 -1.22 21.47
CA PRO A 141 25.54 -1.49 22.90
C PRO A 141 25.87 -0.15 23.58
N VAL A 142 24.96 0.31 24.44
CA VAL A 142 25.20 1.47 25.30
C VAL A 142 26.06 0.97 26.45
N ASP A 143 27.36 0.95 26.24
CA ASP A 143 28.31 1.05 27.33
C ASP A 143 28.40 2.54 27.70
N GLY A 144 27.90 2.88 28.88
CA GLY A 144 28.08 4.20 29.48
C GLY A 144 26.82 5.05 29.49
N GLU A 145 26.37 5.33 30.71
CA GLU A 145 25.30 6.26 31.05
C GLU A 145 25.45 7.61 30.33
N ILE A 146 24.43 8.02 29.58
CA ILE A 146 24.15 9.45 29.40
C ILE A 146 22.67 9.65 29.74
N LEU A 147 22.44 10.04 30.99
CA LEU A 147 21.18 10.60 31.45
C LEU A 147 21.05 12.00 30.84
N ILE A 148 20.42 12.12 29.67
CA ILE A 148 20.10 13.42 29.09
C ILE A 148 18.81 13.91 29.77
N SER A 149 18.97 14.81 30.75
CA SER A 149 17.86 15.59 31.30
C SER A 149 17.41 16.61 30.27
N CYS A 150 16.20 16.49 29.77
CA CYS A 150 15.56 17.52 28.96
C CYS A 150 15.10 18.67 29.86
N ASP A 151 16.02 19.55 30.24
CA ASP A 151 15.67 20.91 30.64
C ASP A 151 15.54 21.75 29.36
N ASN A 152 14.30 21.95 28.90
CA ASN A 152 14.01 23.12 28.06
C ASN A 152 12.53 23.50 28.11
N PHE A 153 12.15 24.37 29.03
CA PHE A 153 11.28 25.52 28.73
C PHE A 153 11.69 26.65 29.67
N GLY A 154 12.42 27.62 29.11
CA GLY A 154 12.60 28.95 29.69
C GLY A 154 11.39 29.84 29.46
#